data_AF-A0A094AS51-F1
#
_entry.id   AF-A0A094AS51-F1
#
_cell.length_a   1.000
_cell.length_b   1.000
_cell.length_c   1.000
_cell.angle_alpha   90.00
_cell.angle_beta   90.00
_cell.angle_gamma   90.00
#
_symmetry.space_group_name_H-M   'P 1'
#
loop_
_entity.id
_entity.type
_entity.pdbx_description
1 polymer ?
#
loop_
_entity_poly.entity_id
_entity_poly.type
_entity_poly.pdbx_seq_one_letter_code
_entity_poly.pdbx_strand_id
1 'polypeptide(L)'
;MVDPKISKEQALYMVPAELWDIVRSSLSYFSSHALRNVLGYEPSAEDNHSRIWNYFFKSDDWLNAAYNEGVNPCLIGYDLYPLLYDKHSTFNVTTKKDSSKRLKCLSLALVFGRDQDSRANPALKREEMRDLFNKSLQPFESRTRHEIVFANGARLNISDIVQEEFYTNVPHPRQLVSRKLDGLHSACLYWKDELKVCDIKPKDVFGIGKGLTKKNVSRIVGLNWKNLPSGKVHQHVFNIPGMILQTEAIKKDNKITRFKWLLEWEINTEGGLKSNVLASNKKRHEERLRQATEREAARDAEIADVERCCREEMKKN
;
A
#
# COMPACT_ATOMS: atom_id res chain seq x y z
N MET A 1 -21.89 -32.40 54.72
CA MET A 1 -22.26 -32.06 53.32
C MET A 1 -21.61 -30.72 53.04
N VAL A 2 -20.53 -30.71 52.26
CA VAL A 2 -19.81 -29.48 51.90
C VAL A 2 -20.40 -29.00 50.58
N ASP A 3 -20.92 -27.78 50.61
CA ASP A 3 -21.49 -27.06 49.48
C ASP A 3 -20.36 -26.43 48.66
N PRO A 4 -20.19 -26.71 47.35
CA PRO A 4 -19.20 -26.01 46.55
C PRO A 4 -19.86 -25.34 45.36
N LYS A 5 -20.55 -24.22 45.62
CA LYS A 5 -20.54 -23.11 44.64
C LYS A 5 -19.20 -22.40 44.76
N ILE A 6 -18.15 -23.06 44.28
CA ILE A 6 -16.87 -22.39 44.01
C ILE A 6 -17.15 -21.35 42.94
N SER A 7 -16.98 -20.07 43.26
CA SER A 7 -17.16 -19.01 42.27
C SER A 7 -16.14 -19.22 41.14
N LYS A 8 -16.51 -18.89 39.90
CA LYS A 8 -15.60 -19.02 38.73
C LYS A 8 -14.25 -18.32 38.94
N GLU A 9 -14.19 -17.33 39.82
CA GLU A 9 -12.98 -16.60 40.20
C GLU A 9 -12.02 -17.46 41.05
N GLN A 10 -12.51 -18.36 41.90
CA GLN A 10 -11.64 -19.21 42.73
C GLN A 10 -10.98 -20.35 41.95
N ALA A 11 -11.59 -20.84 40.86
CA ALA A 11 -11.02 -21.92 40.04
C ALA A 11 -9.77 -21.49 39.24
N LEU A 12 -9.66 -20.21 38.86
CA LEU A 12 -8.50 -19.67 38.14
C LEU A 12 -7.23 -19.61 38.99
N TYR A 13 -7.35 -19.54 40.32
CA TYR A 13 -6.23 -19.48 41.26
C TYR A 13 -5.75 -20.85 41.75
N MET A 14 -6.37 -21.96 41.30
CA MET A 14 -5.99 -23.32 41.69
C MET A 14 -5.23 -24.10 40.62
N VAL A 15 -4.95 -23.50 39.46
CA VAL A 15 -4.17 -24.16 38.41
C VAL A 15 -2.69 -24.17 38.83
N PRO A 16 -2.07 -25.35 39.01
CA PRO A 16 -0.64 -25.47 39.31
C PRO A 16 0.22 -24.73 38.29
N ALA A 17 1.36 -24.21 38.74
CA ALA A 17 2.26 -23.42 37.89
C ALA A 17 2.69 -24.18 36.62
N GLU A 18 2.92 -25.50 36.73
CA GLU A 18 3.31 -26.34 35.60
C GLU A 18 2.20 -26.41 34.54
N LEU A 19 0.93 -26.46 34.95
CA LEU A 19 -0.20 -26.44 34.05
C LEU A 19 -0.40 -25.06 33.41
N TRP A 20 -0.13 -23.97 34.14
CA TRP A 20 -0.11 -22.63 33.57
C TRP A 20 0.99 -22.45 32.52
N ASP A 21 2.17 -23.06 32.72
CA ASP A 21 3.25 -23.01 31.74
C ASP A 21 2.94 -23.85 30.50
N ILE A 22 2.25 -24.99 30.65
CA ILE A 22 1.70 -25.76 29.52
C ILE A 22 0.64 -24.95 28.77
N VAL A 23 -0.28 -24.29 29.47
CA VAL A 23 -1.29 -23.43 28.87
C VAL A 23 -0.62 -22.28 28.12
N ARG A 24 0.32 -21.55 28.75
CA ARG A 24 1.07 -20.44 28.12
C ARG A 24 1.86 -20.87 26.90
N SER A 25 2.58 -21.99 26.98
CA SER A 25 3.31 -22.55 25.84
C SER A 25 2.38 -23.01 24.73
N SER A 26 1.11 -23.32 25.06
CA SER A 26 0.09 -23.72 24.11
C SER A 26 -0.78 -22.56 23.57
N LEU A 27 -0.73 -21.36 24.18
CA LEU A 27 -1.54 -20.21 23.78
C LEU A 27 -1.32 -19.79 22.33
N SER A 28 -0.10 -20.00 21.81
CA SER A 28 0.25 -19.72 20.42
C SER A 28 -0.49 -20.60 19.41
N TYR A 29 -1.02 -21.76 19.82
CA TYR A 29 -1.79 -22.67 18.95
C TYR A 29 -3.29 -22.35 18.89
N PHE A 30 -3.80 -21.55 19.83
CA PHE A 30 -5.21 -21.19 19.85
C PHE A 30 -5.44 -19.86 19.11
N SER A 31 -6.51 -19.82 18.31
CA SER A 31 -6.90 -18.56 17.70
C SER A 31 -7.33 -17.57 18.77
N SER A 32 -7.00 -16.30 18.58
CA SER A 32 -7.37 -15.27 19.57
C SER A 32 -8.88 -15.17 19.76
N HIS A 33 -9.67 -15.47 18.73
CA HIS A 33 -11.12 -15.59 18.84
C HIS A 33 -11.52 -16.77 19.75
N ALA A 34 -10.88 -17.93 19.60
CA ALA A 34 -11.14 -19.09 20.48
C ALA A 34 -10.73 -18.78 21.93
N LEU A 35 -9.57 -18.16 22.15
CA LEU A 35 -9.13 -17.73 23.48
C LEU A 35 -10.09 -16.72 24.12
N ARG A 36 -10.54 -15.71 23.37
CA ARG A 36 -11.52 -14.70 23.84
C ARG A 36 -12.83 -15.34 24.26
N ASN A 37 -13.36 -16.27 23.45
CA ASN A 37 -14.59 -16.99 23.75
C ASN A 37 -14.46 -17.87 25.00
N VAL A 38 -13.31 -18.55 25.17
CA VAL A 38 -13.08 -19.44 26.32
C VAL A 38 -12.85 -18.65 27.60
N LEU A 39 -12.12 -17.53 27.53
CA LEU A 39 -11.79 -16.69 28.68
C LEU A 39 -12.91 -15.68 29.03
N GLY A 40 -13.96 -15.59 28.21
CA GLY A 40 -15.05 -14.63 28.40
C GLY A 40 -14.60 -13.16 28.28
N TYR A 41 -13.49 -12.92 27.58
CA TYR A 41 -12.89 -11.60 27.45
C TYR A 41 -13.29 -10.96 26.12
N GLU A 42 -14.02 -9.85 26.19
CA GLU A 42 -14.32 -9.00 25.04
C GLU A 42 -13.26 -7.90 24.94
N PRO A 43 -12.44 -7.85 23.86
CA PRO A 43 -11.39 -6.86 23.71
C PRO A 43 -11.97 -5.47 23.51
N SER A 44 -11.35 -4.45 24.12
CA SER A 44 -11.70 -3.07 23.85
C SER A 44 -11.29 -2.66 22.42
N ALA A 45 -11.75 -1.48 21.98
CA ALA A 45 -11.28 -0.88 20.73
C ALA A 45 -9.76 -0.63 20.77
N GLU A 46 -9.23 -0.21 21.92
CA GLU A 46 -7.80 0.05 22.16
C GLU A 46 -6.96 -1.22 22.02
N ASP A 47 -7.43 -2.34 22.56
CA ASP A 47 -6.73 -3.63 22.48
C ASP A 47 -6.62 -4.10 21.02
N ASN A 48 -7.71 -3.96 20.27
CA ASN A 48 -7.78 -4.32 18.86
C ASN A 48 -6.93 -3.40 17.98
N HIS A 49 -6.91 -2.11 18.29
CA HIS A 49 -6.09 -1.11 17.61
C HIS A 49 -4.60 -1.39 17.82
N SER A 50 -4.17 -1.49 19.09
CA SER A 50 -2.79 -1.78 19.47
C SER A 50 -2.31 -3.08 18.83
N ARG A 51 -3.15 -4.12 18.81
CA ARG A 51 -2.84 -5.41 18.20
C ARG A 51 -2.47 -5.31 16.72
N ILE A 52 -3.20 -4.53 15.93
CA ILE A 52 -2.93 -4.39 14.50
C ILE A 52 -1.61 -3.64 14.28
N TRP A 53 -1.38 -2.55 15.01
CA TRP A 53 -0.14 -1.79 14.92
C TRP A 53 1.08 -2.61 15.36
N ASN A 54 0.94 -3.38 16.45
CA ASN A 54 1.99 -4.27 16.97
C ASN A 54 2.39 -5.39 16.01
N TYR A 55 1.58 -5.65 14.97
CA TYR A 55 1.91 -6.59 13.91
C TYR A 55 3.07 -6.10 13.02
N PHE A 56 3.30 -4.79 12.98
CA PHE A 56 4.31 -4.13 12.14
C PHE A 56 5.33 -3.33 12.94
N PHE A 57 4.92 -2.79 14.09
CA PHE A 57 5.75 -1.98 14.98
C PHE A 57 5.98 -2.72 16.30
N LYS A 58 7.19 -2.65 16.84
CA LYS A 58 7.53 -3.15 18.18
C LYS A 58 7.55 -2.04 19.23
N SER A 59 7.59 -0.77 18.80
CA SER A 59 7.39 0.39 19.65
C SER A 59 6.60 1.47 18.92
N ASP A 60 5.92 2.31 19.68
CA ASP A 60 5.07 3.39 19.18
C ASP A 60 5.86 4.68 18.89
N ASP A 61 7.18 4.68 19.12
CA ASP A 61 8.00 5.88 19.16
C ASP A 61 7.91 6.68 17.86
N TRP A 62 8.09 6.00 16.72
CA TRP A 62 7.98 6.66 15.43
C TRP A 62 6.53 7.08 15.12
N LEU A 63 5.52 6.30 15.51
CA LEU A 63 4.11 6.62 15.27
C LEU A 63 3.71 7.90 16.01
N ASN A 64 4.15 8.03 17.26
CA ASN A 64 3.96 9.23 18.08
C ASN A 64 4.78 10.41 17.55
N ALA A 65 6.04 10.19 17.13
CA ALA A 65 6.85 11.25 16.52
C ALA A 65 6.22 11.79 15.23
N ALA A 66 5.73 10.91 14.35
CA ALA A 66 5.03 11.31 13.13
C ALA A 66 3.75 12.12 13.45
N TYR A 67 2.99 11.70 14.46
CA TYR A 67 1.82 12.44 14.94
C TYR A 67 2.16 13.83 15.47
N ASN A 68 3.22 13.94 16.26
CA ASN A 68 3.69 15.23 16.78
C ASN A 68 4.21 16.18 15.67
N GLU A 69 4.67 15.61 14.56
CA GLU A 69 5.01 16.33 13.33
C GLU A 69 3.77 16.67 12.46
N GLY A 70 2.56 16.52 13.01
CA GLY A 70 1.31 16.96 12.38
C GLY A 70 0.78 16.03 11.29
N VAL A 71 1.23 14.77 11.23
CA VAL A 71 0.65 13.75 10.35
C VAL A 71 0.08 12.59 11.16
N ASN A 72 -1.13 12.12 10.85
CA ASN A 72 -1.66 10.91 11.49
C ASN A 72 -1.37 9.69 10.59
N PRO A 73 -0.48 8.77 10.99
CA PRO A 73 -0.26 7.53 10.25
C PRO A 73 -1.57 6.72 10.16
N CYS A 74 -1.80 6.11 9.01
CA CYS A 74 -2.97 5.31 8.75
C CYS A 74 -2.59 4.04 7.98
N LEU A 75 -3.04 2.89 8.47
CA LEU A 75 -2.95 1.63 7.76
C LEU A 75 -4.17 1.49 6.87
N ILE A 76 -3.97 1.23 5.58
CA ILE A 76 -5.04 1.02 4.61
C ILE A 76 -4.91 -0.38 4.01
N GLY A 77 -6.02 -1.11 3.98
CA GLY A 77 -6.13 -2.41 3.33
C GLY A 77 -7.36 -3.17 3.80
N TYR A 78 -7.85 -4.10 2.99
CA TYR A 78 -9.04 -4.89 3.32
C TYR A 78 -8.78 -5.95 4.42
N ASP A 79 -7.55 -6.45 4.55
CA ASP A 79 -7.20 -7.54 5.46
C ASP A 79 -7.05 -7.09 6.94
N LEU A 80 -7.52 -5.89 7.29
CA LEU A 80 -7.61 -5.40 8.67
C LEU A 80 -8.67 -6.14 9.51
N TYR A 81 -9.84 -6.46 8.94
CA TYR A 81 -10.91 -7.15 9.67
C TYR A 81 -10.56 -8.59 10.08
N PRO A 82 -9.92 -9.42 9.22
CA PRO A 82 -9.39 -10.70 9.64
C PRO A 82 -8.45 -10.63 10.85
N LEU A 83 -7.62 -9.58 11.00
CA LEU A 83 -6.76 -9.43 12.19
C LEU A 83 -7.55 -9.28 13.50
N LEU A 84 -8.78 -8.76 13.42
CA LEU A 84 -9.70 -8.58 14.54
C LEU A 84 -10.51 -9.85 14.83
N TYR A 85 -10.95 -10.56 13.79
CA TYR A 85 -12.02 -11.54 13.86
C TYR A 85 -11.67 -12.95 13.37
N ASP A 86 -10.43 -13.23 12.95
CA ASP A 86 -10.10 -14.55 12.39
C ASP A 86 -10.31 -15.67 13.43
N LYS A 87 -11.34 -16.48 13.18
CA LYS A 87 -11.74 -17.64 13.98
C LYS A 87 -10.72 -18.77 13.91
N HIS A 88 -9.83 -18.77 12.93
CA HIS A 88 -8.94 -19.90 12.63
C HIS A 88 -7.45 -19.63 12.79
N SER A 89 -7.02 -18.43 13.22
CA SER A 89 -5.59 -18.07 13.33
C SER A 89 -4.73 -18.62 12.19
N THR A 90 -5.19 -18.44 10.95
CA THR A 90 -4.44 -18.89 9.77
C THR A 90 -3.86 -17.72 9.00
N PHE A 91 -3.44 -16.66 9.71
CA PHE A 91 -2.19 -15.99 9.34
C PHE A 91 -0.99 -16.88 9.72
N ASN A 92 -1.03 -18.15 9.30
CA ASN A 92 0.18 -18.95 9.19
C ASN A 92 0.88 -18.38 7.98
N VAL A 93 1.71 -17.37 8.15
CA VAL A 93 2.57 -16.95 7.06
C VAL A 93 3.83 -17.77 7.17
N THR A 94 3.84 -18.89 6.46
CA THR A 94 5.02 -19.74 6.40
C THR A 94 5.90 -19.26 5.26
N THR A 95 7.19 -19.11 5.52
CA THR A 95 8.25 -18.91 4.50
C THR A 95 8.45 -20.11 3.57
N LYS A 96 7.80 -21.25 3.86
CA LYS A 96 7.92 -22.47 3.07
C LYS A 96 7.15 -22.34 1.75
N LYS A 97 7.92 -22.31 0.65
CA LYS A 97 7.44 -22.45 -0.74
C LYS A 97 6.62 -23.73 -1.01
N ASP A 98 6.63 -24.71 -0.10
CA ASP A 98 6.12 -26.07 -0.33
C ASP A 98 4.72 -26.39 0.24
N SER A 99 3.97 -25.42 0.75
CA SER A 99 2.57 -25.72 1.11
C SER A 99 1.65 -25.52 -0.11
N SER A 100 0.98 -26.60 -0.52
CA SER A 100 -0.04 -26.62 -1.58
C SER A 100 -1.25 -25.70 -1.35
N LYS A 101 -1.30 -25.01 -0.20
CA LYS A 101 -2.23 -23.93 0.12
C LYS A 101 -1.47 -22.61 0.13
N ARG A 102 -1.71 -21.75 -0.87
CA ARG A 102 -1.30 -20.34 -0.82
C ARG A 102 -1.95 -19.68 0.41
N LEU A 103 -1.19 -19.55 1.48
CA LEU A 103 -1.59 -18.80 2.66
C LEU A 103 -1.81 -17.34 2.27
N LYS A 104 -2.83 -16.71 2.86
CA LYS A 104 -3.16 -15.31 2.57
C LYS A 104 -2.12 -14.42 3.24
N CYS A 105 -1.35 -13.71 2.43
CA CYS A 105 -0.41 -12.71 2.91
C CYS A 105 -1.17 -11.42 3.23
N LEU A 106 -1.03 -10.93 4.46
CA LEU A 106 -1.53 -9.61 4.86
C LEU A 106 -0.75 -8.54 4.09
N SER A 107 -1.44 -7.72 3.31
CA SER A 107 -0.82 -6.62 2.55
C SER A 107 -1.55 -5.33 2.85
N LEU A 108 -0.89 -4.43 3.57
CA LEU A 108 -1.41 -3.12 3.93
C LEU A 108 -0.54 -2.01 3.34
N ALA A 109 -1.07 -0.81 3.24
CA ALA A 109 -0.31 0.39 2.93
C ALA A 109 -0.27 1.29 4.15
N LEU A 110 0.93 1.74 4.53
CA LEU A 110 1.11 2.82 5.48
C LEU A 110 1.06 4.14 4.73
N VAL A 111 0.03 4.95 5.02
CA VAL A 111 -0.15 6.28 4.47
C VAL A 111 -0.13 7.31 5.60
N PHE A 112 0.23 8.54 5.26
CA PHE A 112 0.18 9.67 6.18
C PHE A 112 -0.88 10.63 5.68
N GLY A 113 -1.84 10.92 6.54
CA GLY A 113 -2.86 11.92 6.25
C GLY A 113 -2.25 13.28 5.94
N ARG A 114 -2.63 13.88 4.81
CA ARG A 114 -2.37 15.29 4.52
C ARG A 114 -3.66 15.92 4.08
N ASP A 115 -3.89 17.15 4.53
CA ASP A 115 -4.81 18.02 3.81
C ASP A 115 -4.18 18.36 2.46
N GLN A 116 -4.98 18.38 1.39
CA GLN A 116 -4.55 18.46 -0.02
C GLN A 116 -3.55 19.59 -0.35
N ASP A 117 -3.41 20.57 0.55
CA ASP A 117 -2.62 21.78 0.34
C ASP A 117 -1.29 21.82 1.13
N SER A 118 -1.01 20.84 1.99
CA SER A 118 0.18 20.87 2.85
C SER A 118 1.35 20.11 2.21
N ARG A 119 2.48 20.81 1.99
CA ARG A 119 3.76 20.17 1.62
C ARG A 119 4.11 19.08 2.63
N ALA A 120 4.81 18.03 2.18
CA ALA A 120 5.39 17.02 3.06
C ALA A 120 6.10 17.70 4.22
N ASN A 121 5.78 17.34 5.47
CA ASN A 121 6.53 17.87 6.60
C ASN A 121 8.00 17.44 6.39
N PRO A 122 8.94 18.39 6.17
CA PRO A 122 10.34 18.07 5.93
C PRO A 122 10.98 17.28 7.08
N ALA A 123 10.42 17.37 8.29
CA ALA A 123 10.87 16.63 9.45
C ALA A 123 10.85 15.12 9.23
N LEU A 124 9.83 14.59 8.55
CA LEU A 124 9.74 13.14 8.24
C LEU A 124 10.83 12.68 7.25
N LYS A 125 11.44 13.62 6.51
CA LYS A 125 12.52 13.32 5.56
C LYS A 125 13.88 13.22 6.24
N ARG A 126 14.02 13.69 7.48
CA ARG A 126 15.28 13.72 8.23
C ARG A 126 15.78 12.29 8.51
N GLU A 127 17.09 12.14 8.57
CA GLU A 127 17.73 10.83 8.78
C GLU A 127 17.32 10.22 10.13
N GLU A 128 17.20 11.06 11.17
CA GLU A 128 16.80 10.62 12.50
C GLU A 128 15.39 10.01 12.52
N MET A 129 14.44 10.58 11.75
CA MET A 129 13.08 10.04 11.62
C MET A 129 13.06 8.72 10.85
N ARG A 130 13.94 8.56 9.85
CA ARG A 130 14.09 7.30 9.12
C ARG A 130 14.70 6.21 10.00
N ASP A 131 15.70 6.56 10.80
CA ASP A 131 16.32 5.65 11.75
C ASP A 131 15.35 5.26 12.85
N LEU A 132 14.57 6.21 13.37
CA LEU A 132 13.53 5.94 14.35
C LEU A 132 12.46 5.01 13.77
N PHE A 133 12.03 5.23 12.52
CA PHE A 133 11.12 4.32 11.83
C PHE A 133 11.67 2.89 11.82
N ASN A 134 12.91 2.72 11.33
CA ASN A 134 13.55 1.40 11.24
C ASN A 134 13.68 0.72 12.61
N LYS A 135 14.04 1.49 13.64
CA LYS A 135 14.16 1.00 15.02
C LYS A 135 12.81 0.63 15.63
N SER A 136 11.71 1.24 15.18
CA SER A 136 10.35 0.99 15.70
C SER A 136 9.68 -0.22 15.04
N LEU A 137 10.20 -0.73 13.92
CA LEU A 137 9.61 -1.87 13.20
C LEU A 137 9.89 -3.22 13.87
N GLN A 138 8.95 -4.15 13.68
CA GLN A 138 9.17 -5.58 13.90
C GLN A 138 10.29 -6.11 12.98
N PRO A 139 10.94 -7.24 13.34
CA PRO A 139 11.94 -7.88 12.47
C PRO A 139 11.39 -8.18 11.07
N PHE A 140 12.16 -7.85 10.03
CA PHE A 140 11.77 -8.04 8.64
C PHE A 140 12.82 -8.83 7.84
N GLU A 141 12.34 -9.61 6.87
CA GLU A 141 13.16 -10.51 6.03
C GLU A 141 13.74 -9.77 4.82
N SER A 142 12.94 -8.88 4.24
CA SER A 142 13.35 -8.12 3.07
C SER A 142 12.70 -6.75 3.04
N ARG A 143 13.38 -5.82 2.36
CA ARG A 143 12.91 -4.46 2.15
C ARG A 143 13.25 -4.00 0.75
N THR A 144 12.24 -3.47 0.08
CA THR A 144 12.39 -2.67 -1.12
C THR A 144 12.11 -1.21 -0.79
N ARG A 145 12.20 -0.33 -1.79
CA ARG A 145 11.80 1.07 -1.65
C ARG A 145 10.31 1.25 -1.30
N HIS A 146 9.47 0.27 -1.66
CA HIS A 146 8.00 0.41 -1.60
C HIS A 146 7.31 -0.59 -0.68
N GLU A 147 8.03 -1.61 -0.20
CA GLU A 147 7.45 -2.75 0.52
C GLU A 147 8.48 -3.28 1.53
N ILE A 148 8.02 -3.54 2.76
CA ILE A 148 8.73 -4.34 3.76
C ILE A 148 7.98 -5.65 3.93
N VAL A 149 8.75 -6.75 3.90
CA VAL A 149 8.25 -8.10 4.18
C VAL A 149 8.76 -8.53 5.55
N PHE A 150 7.84 -8.70 6.50
CA PHE A 150 8.14 -9.03 7.88
C PHE A 150 8.44 -10.52 8.07
N ALA A 151 9.09 -10.89 9.18
CA ALA A 151 9.34 -12.30 9.51
C ALA A 151 8.04 -13.10 9.77
N ASN A 152 6.97 -12.41 10.17
CA ASN A 152 5.61 -12.97 10.22
C ASN A 152 4.94 -13.00 8.83
N GLY A 153 5.70 -12.77 7.76
CA GLY A 153 5.33 -12.67 6.35
C GLY A 153 4.23 -11.67 5.98
N ALA A 154 3.90 -10.74 6.88
CA ALA A 154 3.14 -9.56 6.54
C ALA A 154 3.90 -8.70 5.53
N ARG A 155 3.17 -7.97 4.70
CA ARG A 155 3.70 -6.97 3.78
C ARG A 155 3.15 -5.61 4.18
N LEU A 156 4.06 -4.69 4.46
CA LEU A 156 3.72 -3.28 4.64
C LEU A 156 4.26 -2.51 3.46
N ASN A 157 3.34 -2.07 2.60
CA ASN A 157 3.66 -1.13 1.54
C ASN A 157 3.93 0.21 2.20
N ILE A 158 5.13 0.70 2.03
CA ILE A 158 5.55 1.97 2.56
C ILE A 158 5.69 2.86 1.34
N SER A 159 4.71 3.73 1.17
CA SER A 159 4.99 4.94 0.41
C SER A 159 6.19 5.58 1.06
N ASP A 160 7.28 5.78 0.32
CA ASP A 160 8.45 6.50 0.80
C ASP A 160 7.96 7.68 1.68
N ILE A 161 8.39 7.70 2.94
CA ILE A 161 7.97 8.61 4.03
C ILE A 161 8.01 10.11 3.60
N VAL A 162 8.64 10.35 2.46
CA VAL A 162 8.99 11.59 1.79
C VAL A 162 7.86 12.18 0.92
N GLN A 163 6.83 11.40 0.52
CA GLN A 163 5.69 11.74 -0.36
C GLN A 163 5.67 13.18 -0.93
N GLU A 164 5.93 13.38 -2.21
CA GLU A 164 5.73 14.69 -2.87
C GLU A 164 4.45 14.74 -3.74
N GLU A 165 3.76 13.61 -3.90
CA GLU A 165 2.72 13.42 -4.92
C GLU A 165 1.41 12.87 -4.33
N PHE A 166 0.29 13.10 -5.04
CA PHE A 166 -1.07 12.64 -4.69
C PHE A 166 -1.30 11.11 -4.87
N TYR A 167 -0.22 10.35 -4.99
CA TYR A 167 -0.27 8.91 -5.19
C TYR A 167 0.84 8.18 -4.43
N THR A 168 0.58 6.92 -4.09
CA THR A 168 1.53 6.01 -3.47
C THR A 168 1.85 4.87 -4.41
N ASN A 169 3.14 4.70 -4.67
CA ASN A 169 3.66 3.54 -5.38
C ASN A 169 3.58 2.29 -4.49
N VAL A 170 2.75 1.32 -4.88
CA VAL A 170 2.61 0.01 -4.24
C VAL A 170 2.80 -1.10 -5.27
N PRO A 171 3.64 -2.12 -5.04
CA PRO A 171 3.85 -3.20 -6.01
C PRO A 171 2.55 -3.95 -6.40
N HIS A 172 1.58 -4.02 -5.49
CA HIS A 172 0.37 -4.83 -5.66
C HIS A 172 -0.92 -4.11 -5.19
N PRO A 173 -1.39 -3.06 -5.89
CA PRO A 173 -2.52 -2.24 -5.42
C PRO A 173 -3.82 -3.03 -5.23
N ARG A 174 -4.05 -4.07 -6.05
CA ARG A 174 -5.20 -4.98 -5.88
C ARG A 174 -5.28 -5.70 -4.54
N GLN A 175 -4.18 -5.79 -3.79
CA GLN A 175 -4.18 -6.43 -2.47
C GLN A 175 -4.76 -5.51 -1.38
N LEU A 176 -4.88 -4.20 -1.64
CA LEU A 176 -5.45 -3.24 -0.71
C LEU A 176 -7.00 -3.31 -0.67
N VAL A 177 -7.63 -4.06 -1.58
CA VAL A 177 -9.09 -4.18 -1.66
C VAL A 177 -9.54 -5.64 -1.79
N SER A 178 -10.76 -5.94 -1.35
CA SER A 178 -11.43 -7.20 -1.64
C SER A 178 -12.73 -6.98 -2.40
N ARG A 179 -13.18 -8.03 -3.07
CA ARG A 179 -14.51 -8.07 -3.69
C ARG A 179 -15.50 -8.73 -2.74
N LYS A 180 -16.53 -7.97 -2.35
CA LYS A 180 -17.76 -8.45 -1.71
C LYS A 180 -18.91 -8.41 -2.74
N LEU A 181 -20.13 -8.79 -2.32
CA LEU A 181 -21.30 -8.88 -3.21
C LEU A 181 -21.68 -7.53 -3.83
N ASP A 182 -21.56 -6.47 -3.06
CA ASP A 182 -21.93 -5.09 -3.38
C ASP A 182 -20.80 -4.27 -4.03
N GLY A 183 -19.59 -4.84 -4.15
CA GLY A 183 -18.48 -4.22 -4.87
C GLY A 183 -17.12 -4.43 -4.22
N LEU A 184 -16.20 -3.50 -4.48
CA LEU A 184 -14.87 -3.55 -3.87
C LEU A 184 -14.85 -2.77 -2.57
N HIS A 185 -14.24 -3.35 -1.54
CA HIS A 185 -14.10 -2.73 -0.22
C HIS A 185 -12.63 -2.60 0.14
N SER A 186 -12.30 -1.58 0.91
CA SER A 186 -11.06 -1.49 1.67
C SER A 186 -11.40 -1.17 3.12
N ALA A 187 -10.39 -1.00 3.94
CA ALA A 187 -10.56 -0.49 5.28
C ALA A 187 -9.35 0.38 5.64
N CYS A 188 -9.53 1.24 6.63
CA CYS A 188 -8.45 2.05 7.19
C CYS A 188 -8.44 1.99 8.72
N LEU A 189 -7.26 2.13 9.31
CA LEU A 189 -7.04 2.21 10.75
C LEU A 189 -6.06 3.34 11.03
N TYR A 190 -6.48 4.36 11.76
CA TYR A 190 -5.65 5.51 12.11
C TYR A 190 -4.81 5.21 13.35
N TRP A 191 -3.65 5.85 13.50
CA TRP A 191 -2.84 5.72 14.69
C TRP A 191 -3.52 6.39 15.89
N LYS A 192 -3.95 7.65 15.72
CA LYS A 192 -4.72 8.40 16.73
C LYS A 192 -6.13 8.71 16.21
N ASP A 193 -6.98 9.26 17.09
CA ASP A 193 -8.35 9.76 16.84
C ASP A 193 -9.44 8.69 16.65
N GLU A 194 -9.21 7.68 15.81
CA GLU A 194 -10.18 6.60 15.57
C GLU A 194 -9.53 5.24 15.84
N LEU A 195 -9.70 4.75 17.08
CA LEU A 195 -9.17 3.48 17.58
C LEU A 195 -9.86 2.24 17.00
N LYS A 196 -10.56 2.36 15.88
CA LYS A 196 -11.33 1.29 15.26
C LYS A 196 -11.09 1.26 13.76
N VAL A 197 -11.27 0.08 13.18
CA VAL A 197 -11.19 -0.08 11.72
C VAL A 197 -12.41 0.56 11.06
N CYS A 198 -12.15 1.46 10.14
CA CYS A 198 -13.16 2.18 9.37
C CYS A 198 -13.28 1.58 7.96
N ASP A 199 -14.52 1.30 7.56
CA ASP A 199 -14.83 0.65 6.27
C ASP A 199 -14.78 1.67 5.13
N ILE A 200 -14.09 1.32 4.05
CA ILE A 200 -14.10 2.09 2.79
C ILE A 200 -15.02 1.36 1.82
N LYS A 201 -16.20 1.92 1.63
CA LYS A 201 -17.31 1.31 0.90
C LYS A 201 -17.08 1.30 -0.61
N PRO A 202 -17.82 0.48 -1.39
CA PRO A 202 -17.67 0.42 -2.85
C PRO A 202 -17.80 1.73 -3.58
N LYS A 203 -18.64 2.65 -3.09
CA LYS A 203 -18.79 3.99 -3.67
C LYS A 203 -17.54 4.86 -3.52
N ASP A 204 -16.69 4.53 -2.55
CA ASP A 204 -15.47 5.25 -2.19
C ASP A 204 -14.22 4.55 -2.75
N VAL A 205 -14.39 3.43 -3.46
CA VAL A 205 -13.34 2.72 -4.19
C VAL A 205 -13.50 2.97 -5.69
N PHE A 206 -12.42 3.32 -6.36
CA PHE A 206 -12.43 3.54 -7.81
C PHE A 206 -11.17 2.96 -8.47
N GLY A 207 -11.26 2.69 -9.76
CA GLY A 207 -10.19 2.11 -10.57
C GLY A 207 -10.18 2.73 -11.96
N ILE A 208 -9.39 2.16 -12.88
CA ILE A 208 -9.28 2.69 -14.25
C ILE A 208 -10.53 2.31 -15.07
N GLY A 209 -11.25 3.31 -15.59
CA GLY A 209 -12.27 3.12 -16.65
C GLY A 209 -13.71 2.79 -16.18
N LYS A 210 -14.56 2.32 -17.11
CA LYS A 210 -15.95 1.93 -16.82
C LYS A 210 -15.96 0.58 -16.07
N GLY A 211 -16.02 0.65 -14.74
CA GLY A 211 -16.22 -0.52 -13.87
C GLY A 211 -14.98 -1.00 -13.13
N LEU A 212 -15.20 -1.55 -11.94
CA LEU A 212 -14.18 -2.07 -11.03
C LEU A 212 -13.90 -3.55 -11.30
N THR A 213 -13.09 -3.83 -12.32
CA THR A 213 -12.66 -5.20 -12.63
C THR A 213 -11.29 -5.51 -12.01
N LYS A 214 -10.99 -6.80 -11.74
CA LYS A 214 -9.65 -7.22 -11.28
C LYS A 214 -8.51 -6.76 -12.20
N LYS A 215 -8.78 -6.58 -13.50
CA LYS A 215 -7.79 -6.06 -14.47
C LYS A 215 -7.47 -4.59 -14.18
N ASN A 216 -8.48 -3.78 -13.92
CA ASN A 216 -8.33 -2.33 -13.67
C ASN A 216 -7.63 -2.07 -12.34
N VAL A 217 -7.93 -2.87 -11.31
CA VAL A 217 -7.37 -2.72 -9.96
C VAL A 217 -5.99 -3.36 -9.81
N SER A 218 -5.60 -4.26 -10.73
CA SER A 218 -4.29 -4.91 -10.70
C SER A 218 -3.11 -3.94 -10.75
N ARG A 219 -3.31 -2.78 -11.38
CA ARG A 219 -2.27 -1.76 -11.57
C ARG A 219 -2.51 -0.52 -10.75
N ILE A 220 -3.78 -0.18 -10.49
CA ILE A 220 -4.16 1.08 -9.85
C ILE A 220 -5.46 0.92 -9.07
N VAL A 221 -5.48 1.42 -7.84
CA VAL A 221 -6.70 1.58 -7.04
C VAL A 221 -6.72 2.99 -6.46
N GLY A 222 -7.87 3.63 -6.49
CA GLY A 222 -8.06 4.88 -5.78
C GLY A 222 -9.10 4.73 -4.70
N LEU A 223 -8.89 5.41 -3.58
CA LEU A 223 -9.72 5.35 -2.39
C LEU A 223 -10.05 6.76 -1.93
N ASN A 224 -11.31 6.97 -1.54
CA ASN A 224 -11.73 8.12 -0.76
C ASN A 224 -11.84 7.70 0.71
N TRP A 225 -11.17 8.41 1.61
CA TRP A 225 -11.20 8.14 3.05
C TRP A 225 -11.08 9.43 3.84
N LYS A 226 -11.50 9.44 5.10
CA LYS A 226 -11.51 10.64 5.93
C LYS A 226 -10.11 10.93 6.46
N ASN A 227 -9.47 12.01 6.06
CA ASN A 227 -8.23 12.43 6.68
C ASN A 227 -8.48 12.91 8.11
N LEU A 228 -7.79 12.31 9.09
CA LEU A 228 -7.79 12.79 10.47
C LEU A 228 -6.47 13.55 10.71
N PRO A 229 -6.52 14.72 11.36
CA PRO A 229 -7.61 15.23 12.21
C PRO A 229 -8.61 16.19 11.52
N SER A 230 -8.40 16.61 10.26
CA SER A 230 -9.24 17.65 9.60
C SER A 230 -10.67 17.21 9.30
N GLY A 231 -10.95 15.91 9.30
CA GLY A 231 -12.25 15.33 8.95
C GLY A 231 -12.60 15.45 7.46
N LYS A 232 -11.69 15.97 6.63
CA LYS A 232 -11.91 16.14 5.20
C LYS A 232 -11.78 14.81 4.48
N VAL A 233 -12.60 14.58 3.45
CA VAL A 233 -12.43 13.41 2.60
C VAL A 233 -11.19 13.61 1.72
N HIS A 234 -10.24 12.70 1.86
CA HIS A 234 -9.02 12.62 1.07
C HIS A 234 -9.18 11.58 -0.02
N GLN A 235 -8.78 11.97 -1.22
CA GLN A 235 -8.66 11.07 -2.35
C GLN A 235 -7.20 10.65 -2.48
N HIS A 236 -6.95 9.35 -2.41
CA HIS A 236 -5.61 8.80 -2.53
C HIS A 236 -5.55 7.73 -3.60
N VAL A 237 -4.53 7.80 -4.46
CA VAL A 237 -4.31 6.82 -5.53
C VAL A 237 -3.14 5.94 -5.18
N PHE A 238 -3.30 4.63 -5.32
CA PHE A 238 -2.25 3.64 -5.22
C PHE A 238 -2.00 3.02 -6.59
N ASN A 239 -0.77 3.02 -7.05
CA ASN A 239 -0.38 2.57 -8.37
C ASN A 239 0.89 1.72 -8.29
N ILE A 240 1.11 0.85 -9.28
CA ILE A 240 2.41 0.18 -9.38
C ILE A 240 3.51 1.21 -9.63
N PRO A 241 4.71 1.03 -9.03
CA PRO A 241 5.81 1.95 -9.23
C PRO A 241 6.13 2.11 -10.72
N GLY A 242 6.58 3.30 -11.12
CA GLY A 242 6.81 3.60 -12.52
C GLY A 242 5.60 4.14 -13.28
N MET A 243 4.40 4.18 -12.71
CA MET A 243 3.24 4.84 -13.32
C MET A 243 3.09 6.29 -12.82
N ILE A 244 2.71 7.23 -13.70
CA ILE A 244 2.34 8.61 -13.31
C ILE A 244 0.85 8.83 -13.51
N LEU A 245 0.21 9.42 -12.50
CA LEU A 245 -1.14 9.97 -12.61
C LEU A 245 -1.12 11.23 -13.51
N GLN A 246 -1.93 11.25 -14.57
CA GLN A 246 -2.17 12.49 -15.31
C GLN A 246 -3.26 13.28 -14.59
N THR A 247 -2.96 14.49 -14.12
CA THR A 247 -3.80 15.31 -13.22
C THR A 247 -5.16 15.69 -13.80
N GLU A 248 -5.31 15.81 -15.13
CA GLU A 248 -6.64 16.01 -15.77
C GLU A 248 -7.55 14.77 -15.71
N ALA A 249 -7.04 13.64 -15.23
CA ALA A 249 -7.72 12.35 -15.28
C ALA A 249 -8.63 12.04 -14.09
N ILE A 250 -8.67 12.87 -13.05
CA ILE A 250 -9.68 12.76 -12.01
C ILE A 250 -10.82 13.70 -12.39
N LYS A 251 -11.79 13.20 -13.16
CA LYS A 251 -13.00 13.98 -13.50
C LYS A 251 -13.86 14.19 -12.24
N LYS A 252 -14.75 15.19 -12.27
CA LYS A 252 -15.71 15.56 -11.21
C LYS A 252 -16.47 14.40 -10.54
N ASP A 253 -16.52 13.21 -11.15
CA ASP A 253 -17.14 12.00 -10.59
C ASP A 253 -16.17 11.09 -9.80
N ASN A 254 -15.00 11.58 -9.37
CA ASN A 254 -13.97 10.82 -8.64
C ASN A 254 -13.44 9.58 -9.40
N LYS A 255 -13.56 9.56 -10.73
CA LYS A 255 -13.09 8.47 -11.59
C LYS A 255 -11.72 8.78 -12.16
N ILE A 256 -10.81 7.81 -12.10
CA ILE A 256 -9.54 7.95 -12.80
C ILE A 256 -9.67 7.50 -14.25
N THR A 257 -9.40 8.41 -15.18
CA THR A 257 -9.65 8.20 -16.61
C THR A 257 -8.42 7.83 -17.42
N ARG A 258 -7.19 8.08 -16.95
CA ARG A 258 -5.95 7.86 -17.72
C ARG A 258 -4.69 7.81 -16.86
N PHE A 259 -3.72 7.01 -17.31
CA PHE A 259 -2.35 6.98 -16.78
C PHE A 259 -1.34 6.74 -17.90
N LYS A 260 -0.07 7.07 -17.62
CA LYS A 260 1.07 6.71 -18.45
C LYS A 260 2.17 6.10 -17.60
N TRP A 261 2.95 5.20 -18.18
CA TRP A 261 4.24 4.85 -17.59
C TRP A 261 5.16 6.07 -17.62
N LEU A 262 5.97 6.23 -16.57
CA LEU A 262 7.18 7.02 -16.62
C LEU A 262 7.99 6.57 -17.84
N LEU A 263 8.60 7.55 -18.51
CA LEU A 263 9.53 7.27 -19.58
C LEU A 263 10.61 6.29 -19.10
N GLU A 264 11.09 6.43 -17.87
CA GLU A 264 12.05 5.52 -17.26
C GLU A 264 11.59 5.20 -15.83
N TRP A 265 11.61 3.93 -15.47
CA TRP A 265 11.28 3.45 -14.14
C TRP A 265 12.06 2.19 -13.81
N GLU A 266 12.34 2.03 -12.52
CA GLU A 266 12.96 0.83 -11.94
C GLU A 266 12.23 0.45 -10.65
N ILE A 267 12.01 -0.85 -10.43
CA ILE A 267 11.31 -1.39 -9.26
C ILE A 267 12.07 -2.61 -8.79
N ASN A 268 12.48 -2.62 -7.53
CA ASN A 268 12.95 -3.85 -6.91
C ASN A 268 11.72 -4.66 -6.44
N THR A 269 11.63 -5.91 -6.87
CA THR A 269 10.55 -6.84 -6.49
C THR A 269 11.16 -8.09 -5.88
N GLU A 270 10.35 -8.96 -5.25
CA GLU A 270 10.83 -10.28 -4.79
C GLU A 270 11.48 -11.12 -5.90
N GLY A 271 11.12 -10.88 -7.16
CA GLY A 271 11.72 -11.51 -8.34
C GLY A 271 12.94 -10.77 -8.91
N GLY A 272 13.50 -9.81 -8.18
CA GLY A 272 14.61 -8.95 -8.61
C GLY A 272 14.18 -7.61 -9.19
N LEU A 273 15.17 -6.86 -9.68
CA LEU A 273 15.00 -5.55 -10.31
C LEU A 273 14.27 -5.67 -11.66
N LYS A 274 13.18 -4.92 -11.81
CA LYS A 274 12.46 -4.73 -13.07
C LYS A 274 12.61 -3.28 -13.51
N SER A 275 12.86 -3.05 -14.78
CA SER A 275 13.09 -1.72 -15.34
C SER A 275 12.58 -1.64 -16.78
N ASN A 276 12.11 -0.46 -17.21
CA ASN A 276 11.86 -0.18 -18.63
C ASN A 276 12.95 0.69 -19.28
N VAL A 277 13.99 1.06 -18.54
CA VAL A 277 15.03 2.01 -18.98
C VAL A 277 15.63 1.60 -20.33
N LEU A 278 15.99 0.32 -20.49
CA LEU A 278 16.55 -0.21 -21.75
C LEU A 278 15.58 -0.08 -22.93
N ALA A 279 14.31 -0.46 -22.73
CA ALA A 279 13.28 -0.36 -23.76
C ALA A 279 13.02 1.11 -24.14
N SER A 280 13.04 2.00 -23.16
CA SER A 280 12.83 3.43 -23.35
C SER A 280 14.01 4.11 -24.05
N ASN A 281 15.24 3.71 -23.73
CA ASN A 281 16.44 4.17 -24.43
C ASN A 281 16.43 3.72 -25.90
N LYS A 282 16.07 2.46 -26.17
CA LYS A 282 15.90 1.95 -27.54
C LYS A 282 14.85 2.77 -28.32
N LYS A 283 13.68 3.00 -27.71
CA LYS A 283 12.61 3.77 -28.35
C LYS A 283 13.03 5.22 -28.64
N ARG A 284 13.75 5.89 -27.72
CA ARG A 284 14.30 7.23 -27.96
C ARG A 284 15.32 7.25 -29.09
N HIS A 285 16.15 6.21 -29.19
CA HIS A 285 17.13 6.11 -30.26
C HIS A 285 16.44 5.96 -31.63
N GLU A 286 15.42 5.09 -31.72
CA GLU A 286 14.60 4.93 -32.92
C GLU A 286 13.87 6.23 -33.31
N GLU A 287 13.33 6.97 -32.33
CA GLU A 287 12.67 8.25 -32.57
C GLU A 287 13.66 9.32 -33.08
N ARG A 288 14.88 9.37 -32.53
CA ARG A 288 15.95 10.28 -33.00
C ARG A 288 16.37 9.94 -34.42
N LEU A 289 16.52 8.65 -34.76
CA LEU A 289 16.84 8.21 -36.11
C LEU A 289 15.74 8.63 -37.09
N ARG A 290 14.47 8.40 -36.73
CA ARG A 290 13.33 8.81 -37.55
C ARG A 290 13.30 10.32 -37.80
N GLN A 291 13.51 11.13 -36.76
CA GLN A 291 13.57 12.59 -36.90
C GLN A 291 14.77 13.05 -37.75
N ALA A 292 15.91 12.35 -37.67
CA ALA A 292 17.05 12.63 -38.52
C ALA A 292 16.73 12.35 -40.00
N THR A 293 16.11 11.21 -40.30
CA THR A 293 15.69 10.84 -41.65
C THR A 293 14.63 11.81 -42.20
N GLU A 294 13.64 12.21 -41.39
CA GLU A 294 12.63 13.20 -41.80
C GLU A 294 13.25 14.56 -42.13
N ARG A 295 14.28 14.98 -41.37
CA ARG A 295 15.03 16.23 -41.64
C ARG A 295 15.89 16.15 -42.88
N GLU A 296 16.52 15.01 -43.13
CA GLU A 296 17.34 14.78 -44.32
C GLU A 296 16.47 14.80 -45.58
N ALA A 297 15.35 14.06 -45.58
CA ALA A 297 14.38 14.07 -46.68
C ALA A 297 13.81 15.48 -46.96
N ALA A 298 13.58 16.28 -45.92
CA ALA A 298 13.14 17.68 -46.08
C ALA A 298 14.21 18.55 -46.75
N ARG A 299 15.49 18.38 -46.39
CA ARG A 299 16.60 19.10 -47.04
C ARG A 299 16.78 18.68 -48.49
N ASP A 300 16.69 17.39 -48.79
CA ASP A 300 16.81 16.89 -50.15
C ASP A 300 15.67 17.42 -51.05
N ALA A 301 14.46 17.51 -50.51
CA ALA A 301 13.32 18.11 -51.21
C ALA A 301 13.53 19.61 -51.48
N GLU A 302 14.10 20.35 -50.53
CA GLU A 302 14.44 21.78 -50.70
C GLU A 302 15.52 21.98 -51.78
N ILE A 303 16.58 21.15 -51.77
CA ILE A 303 17.63 21.20 -52.79
C ILE A 303 17.05 20.90 -54.17
N ALA A 304 16.22 19.86 -54.29
CA ALA A 304 15.59 19.50 -55.56
C ALA A 304 14.67 20.62 -56.11
N ASP A 305 14.00 21.35 -55.22
CA ASP A 305 13.16 22.49 -55.61
C ASP A 305 13.99 23.66 -56.14
N VAL A 306 15.09 24.00 -55.45
CA VAL A 306 16.05 25.02 -55.90
C VAL A 306 16.64 24.65 -57.27
N GLU A 307 17.08 23.41 -57.45
CA GLU A 307 17.64 22.95 -58.72
C GLU A 307 16.62 22.98 -59.87
N ARG A 308 15.35 22.72 -59.57
CA ARG A 308 14.26 22.83 -60.54
C ARG A 308 14.05 24.29 -60.95
N CYS A 309 13.95 25.21 -59.99
CA CYS A 309 13.83 26.65 -60.25
C CYS A 309 14.99 27.16 -61.12
N CYS A 310 16.24 26.83 -60.77
CA CYS A 310 17.41 27.22 -61.54
C CYS A 310 17.38 26.68 -62.99
N ARG A 311 16.93 25.43 -63.19
CA ARG A 311 16.80 24.83 -64.54
C ARG A 311 15.69 25.49 -65.37
N GLU A 312 14.60 25.91 -64.74
CA GLU A 312 13.51 26.61 -65.42
C GLU A 312 13.90 28.03 -65.82
N GLU A 313 14.70 28.73 -65.01
CA GLU A 313 15.26 30.04 -65.36
C GLU A 313 16.25 29.96 -66.52
N MET A 314 17.15 28.96 -66.53
CA MET A 314 18.08 28.78 -67.64
C MET A 314 17.40 28.43 -68.98
N LYS A 315 16.18 27.90 -68.97
CA LYS A 315 15.41 27.63 -70.21
C LYS A 315 14.68 28.85 -70.75
N LYS A 316 14.58 29.95 -69.98
CA LYS A 316 13.89 31.18 -70.36
C LYS A 316 14.83 32.27 -70.90
N ASN A 317 16.14 32.08 -70.75
CA ASN A 317 17.19 32.90 -71.38
C ASN A 317 17.73 32.21 -72.63
#